data_AF-A0A961TAJ4-F1
#
_entry.id   AF-A0A961TAJ4-F1
#
_cell.length_a   1.000
_cell.length_b   1.000
_cell.length_c   1.000
_cell.angle_alpha   90.00
_cell.angle_beta   90.00
_cell.angle_gamma   90.00
#
_symmetry.space_group_name_H-M   'P 1'
#
loop_
_entity.id
_entity.type
_entity.pdbx_description
1 polymer ?
#
loop_
_entity_poly.entity_id
_entity_poly.type
_entity_poly.pdbx_seq_one_letter_code
_entity_poly.pdbx_strand_id
1 'polypeptide(L)' 'VFQWLMQSGAISAGEMLRTFNCGTGMVVVVAADRVDAVEAVLLREGETVARIGRLGKRNGEAVVYQGQLSL' A
#
# COMPACT_ATOMS: atom_id res chain seq x y z
N VAL A 1 15.06 2.26 -5.46
CA VAL A 1 15.35 0.88 -5.96
C VAL A 1 14.29 0.37 -6.92
N PHE A 2 13.00 0.43 -6.57
CA PHE A 2 11.91 -0.09 -7.41
C PHE A 2 11.77 0.64 -8.76
N GLN A 3 12.02 1.95 -8.80
CA GLN A 3 12.07 2.70 -10.07
C GLN A 3 13.09 2.12 -11.05
N TRP A 4 14.29 1.79 -10.57
CA TRP A 4 15.34 1.16 -11.38
C TRP A 4 14.92 -0.24 -11.83
N LEU A 5 14.37 -1.06 -10.94
CA LEU A 5 13.87 -2.40 -11.30
C LEU A 5 12.79 -2.34 -12.39
N MET A 6 11.85 -1.41 -12.27
CA MET A 6 10.78 -1.22 -13.25
C MET A 6 11.34 -0.85 -14.63
N GLN A 7 12.31 0.07 -14.68
CA GLN A 7 12.94 0.52 -15.93
C GLN A 7 13.85 -0.55 -16.53
N SER A 8 14.74 -1.15 -15.75
CA SER A 8 15.71 -2.14 -16.24
C SER A 8 15.08 -3.48 -16.62
N GLY A 9 13.98 -3.87 -15.96
CA GLY A 9 13.24 -5.10 -16.27
C GLY A 9 12.06 -4.91 -17.23
N ALA A 10 11.80 -3.68 -17.70
CA ALA A 10 10.60 -3.32 -18.47
C ALA A 10 9.29 -3.84 -17.82
N ILE A 11 9.20 -3.78 -16.49
CA ILE A 11 8.09 -4.33 -15.72
C ILE A 11 6.93 -3.32 -15.72
N SER A 12 5.71 -3.78 -16.00
CA SER A 12 4.53 -2.91 -15.92
C SER A 12 4.21 -2.51 -14.47
N ALA A 13 3.57 -1.36 -14.26
CA ALA A 13 3.16 -0.92 -12.92
C ALA A 13 2.24 -1.93 -12.21
N GLY A 14 1.35 -2.60 -12.95
CA GLY A 14 0.47 -3.64 -12.40
C GLY A 14 1.25 -4.87 -11.92
N GLU A 15 2.30 -5.25 -12.64
CA GLU A 15 3.18 -6.35 -12.24
C GLU A 15 4.10 -5.95 -11.08
N MET A 16 4.57 -4.70 -11.04
CA MET A 16 5.30 -4.16 -9.89
C MET A 16 4.48 -4.26 -8.60
N LEU A 17 3.21 -3.85 -8.63
CA LEU A 17 2.29 -3.93 -7.48
C LEU A 17 1.93 -5.37 -7.07
N ARG A 18 1.97 -6.31 -8.01
CA ARG A 18 1.65 -7.73 -7.76
C ARG A 18 2.83 -8.48 -7.15
N THR A 19 4.05 -8.11 -7.53
CA THR A 19 5.26 -8.89 -7.25
C THR A 19 6.14 -8.25 -6.18
N PHE A 20 6.11 -6.93 -6.03
CA PHE A 20 6.93 -6.19 -5.08
C PHE A 20 6.08 -5.35 -4.13
N ASN A 21 6.60 -5.13 -2.92
CA ASN A 21 5.93 -4.33 -1.90
C ASN A 21 5.79 -2.85 -2.26
N CYS A 22 6.58 -2.35 -3.22
CA CYS A 22 6.61 -0.96 -3.66
C CYS A 22 6.70 0.06 -2.50
N GLY A 23 7.44 -0.27 -1.44
CA GLY A 23 7.61 0.56 -0.24
C GLY A 23 6.64 0.29 0.90
N THR A 24 5.63 -0.57 0.73
CA THR A 24 4.67 -0.95 1.79
C THR A 24 4.95 -2.35 2.30
N GLY A 25 5.76 -2.47 3.37
CA GLY A 25 6.15 -3.77 3.93
C GLY A 25 5.05 -4.47 4.76
N MET A 26 4.07 -3.72 5.25
CA MET A 26 3.01 -4.24 6.13
C MET A 26 1.71 -3.47 5.90
N VAL A 27 0.58 -4.19 6.02
CA VAL A 27 -0.77 -3.60 5.99
C VAL A 27 -1.52 -4.03 7.24
N VAL A 28 -2.13 -3.07 7.93
CA VAL A 28 -2.97 -3.32 9.09
C VAL A 28 -4.39 -2.86 8.79
N VAL A 29 -5.38 -3.70 9.10
CA VAL A 29 -6.80 -3.38 8.98
C VAL A 29 -7.34 -3.04 10.37
N VAL A 30 -7.95 -1.87 10.49
CA VAL A 30 -8.52 -1.39 11.75
C VAL A 30 -9.94 -0.88 11.53
N ALA A 31 -10.72 -0.81 12.61
CA ALA A 31 -12.03 -0.17 12.59
C ALA A 31 -11.87 1.33 12.27
N ALA A 32 -12.82 1.89 11.49
CA ALA A 32 -12.72 3.26 10.97
C ALA A 32 -12.63 4.32 12.09
N ASP A 33 -13.27 4.07 13.23
CA ASP A 33 -13.26 4.91 14.42
C ASP A 33 -11.98 4.78 15.26
N ARG A 34 -11.10 3.84 14.93
CA ARG A 34 -9.82 3.59 15.62
C ARG A 34 -8.59 3.99 14.83
N VAL A 35 -8.75 4.42 13.57
CA VAL A 35 -7.62 4.72 12.66
C VAL A 35 -6.65 5.72 13.30
N ASP A 36 -7.15 6.86 13.79
CA ASP A 36 -6.31 7.93 14.35
C ASP A 36 -5.51 7.45 15.57
N ALA A 37 -6.14 6.66 16.44
CA ALA A 37 -5.51 6.14 17.65
C ALA A 37 -4.40 5.11 17.33
N VAL A 38 -4.64 4.23 16.36
CA VAL A 38 -3.65 3.23 15.95
C VAL A 38 -2.48 3.88 15.20
N GLU A 39 -2.77 4.83 14.32
CA GLU A 39 -1.75 5.61 13.59
C GLU A 39 -0.83 6.34 14.58
N ALA A 40 -1.39 6.98 15.60
CA ALA A 40 -0.60 7.67 16.64
C ALA A 40 0.33 6.72 17.42
N VAL A 41 -0.12 5.51 17.73
CA VAL A 41 0.74 4.51 18.40
C VAL A 41 1.89 4.10 17.49
N LEU A 42 1.62 3.72 16.24
CA LEU A 42 2.65 3.27 15.31
C LEU A 42 3.68 4.36 15.03
N LEU A 43 3.24 5.61 14.81
CA LEU A 43 4.14 6.75 14.64
C LEU A 43 5.04 6.97 15.87
N ARG A 44 4.48 6.81 17.09
CA ARG A 44 5.26 6.94 18.33
C ARG A 44 6.33 5.85 18.47
N GLU A 45 6.05 4.64 18.01
CA GLU A 45 7.02 3.55 17.98
C GLU A 45 8.06 3.69 16.85
N GLY A 46 8.02 4.78 16.08
CA GLY A 46 8.99 5.09 15.03
C GLY A 46 8.66 4.53 13.65
N GLU A 47 7.45 3.98 13.47
CA GLU A 47 7.01 3.48 12.17
C GLU A 47 6.64 4.61 11.22
N THR A 48 6.78 4.35 9.91
CA THR A 48 6.23 5.24 8.86
C THR A 48 4.87 4.71 8.45
N VAL A 49 3.81 5.50 8.70
CA VAL A 49 2.42 5.07 8.48
C VAL A 49 1.78 5.89 7.37
N ALA A 50 1.02 5.22 6.51
CA ALA A 50 0.17 5.87 5.52
C ALA A 50 -1.20 5.16 5.46
N ARG A 51 -2.27 5.94 5.30
CA ARG A 51 -3.61 5.41 4.99
C ARG A 51 -3.67 5.07 3.51
N ILE A 52 -3.63 3.79 3.17
CA ILE A 52 -3.51 3.32 1.79
C ILE A 52 -4.83 2.87 1.14
N GLY A 53 -5.92 2.77 1.91
CA GLY A 53 -7.20 2.34 1.33
C GLY A 53 -8.28 2.03 2.37
N ARG A 54 -9.32 1.32 1.90
CA ARG A 54 -10.48 0.89 2.69
C ARG A 54 -10.98 -0.48 2.23
N LEU A 55 -11.54 -1.25 3.14
CA LEU A 55 -12.28 -2.46 2.79
C LEU A 55 -13.71 -2.11 2.37
N GLY A 56 -14.17 -2.73 1.30
CA GLY A 56 -15.54 -2.61 0.81
C GLY A 56 -16.13 -3.98 0.48
N LYS A 57 -17.44 -4.03 0.22
CA LYS A 57 -18.06 -5.25 -0.33
C LYS A 57 -17.40 -5.58 -1.67
N ARG A 58 -17.04 -6.84 -1.86
CA ARG A 58 -16.40 -7.29 -3.09
C ARG A 58 -17.37 -7.16 -4.27
N ASN A 59 -16.92 -6.50 -5.33
CA ASN A 59 -17.61 -6.40 -6.61
C ASN A 59 -16.57 -6.53 -7.74
N GLY A 60 -16.25 -7.78 -8.11
CA GLY A 60 -15.20 -8.11 -9.06
C GLY A 60 -13.85 -8.45 -8.41
N GLU A 61 -12.80 -7.75 -8.85
CA GLU A 61 -11.42 -7.96 -8.38
C GLU A 61 -11.30 -7.86 -6.86
N ALA A 62 -10.39 -8.66 -6.28
CA ALA A 62 -10.19 -8.70 -4.83
C ALA A 62 -9.50 -7.43 -4.30
N VAL A 63 -8.65 -6.81 -5.12
CA VAL A 63 -7.94 -5.57 -4.82
C VAL A 63 -8.07 -4.66 -6.03
N VAL A 64 -8.52 -3.43 -5.80
CA VAL A 64 -8.63 -2.40 -6.84
C VAL A 64 -7.65 -1.29 -6.49
N TYR A 65 -6.64 -1.11 -7.33
CA TYR A 65 -5.69 -0.01 -7.22
C TYR A 65 -6.26 1.25 -7.88
N GLN A 66 -6.06 2.40 -7.24
CA GLN A 66 -6.48 3.71 -7.76
C GLN A 66 -5.28 4.65 -7.79
N GLY A 67 -5.22 5.52 -8.81
CA GLY A 67 -4.13 6.46 -9.00
C GLY A 67 -2.96 5.88 -9.80
N GLN A 68 -1.77 6.43 -9.58
CA GLN A 68 -0.54 6.04 -10.26
C GLN A 68 0.50 5.57 -9.25
N LEU A 69 1.23 4.52 -9.62
CA LEU A 69 2.37 4.05 -8.84
C LEU A 69 3.55 4.99 -9.04
N SER A 70 3.92 5.74 -7.99
CA SER A 70 5.11 6.58 -7.97
C SER A 70 6.24 5.84 -7.26
N LEU A 71 7.32 5.52 -7.98
CA LEU A 71 8.50 4.77 -7.50
C LEU A 71 9.79 5.56 -7.64
#